data_AF-A0A401YFF1-F1
#
_entry.id   AF-A0A401YFF1-F1
#
_cell.length_a   1.000
_cell.length_b   1.000
_cell.length_c   1.000
_cell.angle_alpha   90.00
_cell.angle_beta   90.00
_cell.angle_gamma   90.00
#
_symmetry.space_group_name_H-M   'P 1'
#
loop_
_entity.id
_entity.type
_entity.pdbx_description
1 polymer ?
#
loop_
_entity_poly.entity_id
_entity_poly.type
_entity_poly.pdbx_seq_one_letter_code
_entity_poly.pdbx_strand_id
1 'polypeptide(L)' 'MSTSPPPWSVGEHLWRRLDGGRRHHLGTITRVWHDGDRWMVEYDYGALADKTTTAPAAEMYRAGPMTRPV' A
#
# COMPACT_ATOMS: atom_id res chain seq x y z
N MET A 1 0.81 -9.75 -20.77
CA MET A 1 0.21 -9.70 -19.43
C MET A 1 1.28 -10.19 -18.48
N SER A 2 1.72 -9.36 -17.52
CA SER A 2 2.72 -9.77 -16.53
C SER A 2 2.20 -11.00 -15.77
N THR A 3 3.00 -12.05 -15.70
CA THR A 3 2.64 -13.35 -15.13
C THR A 3 2.89 -13.44 -13.62
N SER A 4 3.44 -12.38 -13.02
CA SER A 4 3.69 -12.34 -11.58
C SER A 4 2.38 -12.16 -10.81
N PRO A 5 2.11 -12.91 -9.73
CA PRO A 5 0.93 -12.69 -8.90
C PRO A 5 0.93 -11.28 -8.28
N PRO A 6 -0.24 -10.74 -7.91
CA PRO A 6 -0.32 -9.47 -7.19
C PRO A 6 0.46 -9.55 -5.87
N PRO A 7 1.24 -8.52 -5.52
CA PRO A 7 2.04 -8.52 -4.29
C PRO A 7 1.21 -8.41 -3.01
N TRP A 8 -0.05 -7.99 -3.12
CA TRP A 8 -0.96 -7.71 -2.01
C TRP A 8 -2.37 -8.22 -2.30
N SER A 9 -3.14 -8.46 -1.24
CA SER A 9 -4.54 -8.89 -1.32
C SER A 9 -5.50 -7.80 -0.83
N VAL A 10 -6.71 -7.79 -1.41
CA VAL A 10 -7.82 -6.95 -0.90
C VAL A 10 -8.11 -7.29 0.56
N GLY A 11 -8.31 -6.26 1.39
CA GLY A 11 -8.50 -6.37 2.84
C GLY A 11 -7.20 -6.35 3.67
N GLU A 12 -6.03 -6.45 3.04
CA GLU A 12 -4.76 -6.29 3.76
C GLU A 12 -4.58 -4.84 4.23
N HIS A 13 -3.98 -4.68 5.40
CA HIS A 13 -3.64 -3.38 5.97
C HIS A 13 -2.14 -3.14 5.79
N LEU A 14 -1.76 -2.12 5.03
CA LEU A 14 -0.37 -1.83 4.71
C LEU A 14 -0.04 -0.37 4.94
N TRP A 15 1.24 -0.11 5.19
CA TRP A 15 1.76 1.24 5.23
C TRP A 15 2.23 1.66 3.86
N ARG A 16 1.98 2.90 3.47
CA ARG A 16 2.55 3.49 2.26
C ARG A 16 3.58 4.54 2.63
N ARG A 17 4.70 4.54 1.90
CA ARG A 17 5.72 5.60 1.96
C ARG A 17 5.24 6.82 1.16
N LEU A 18 5.13 7.98 1.80
CA LEU A 18 4.89 9.26 1.12
C LEU A 18 6.22 9.99 0.84
N ASP A 19 6.19 10.87 -0.16
CA ASP A 19 7.35 11.67 -0.57
C ASP A 19 8.01 12.39 0.62
N GLY A 20 9.33 12.23 0.70
CA GLY A 20 10.18 12.78 1.75
C GLY A 20 10.48 11.82 2.92
N GLY A 21 10.05 10.55 2.87
CA GLY A 21 10.48 9.48 3.79
C GLY A 21 10.08 9.64 5.25
N ARG A 22 9.41 10.75 5.61
CA ARG A 22 9.00 11.09 6.98
C ARG A 22 7.51 10.90 7.23
N ARG A 23 6.73 10.58 6.20
CA ARG A 23 5.29 10.40 6.30
C ARG A 23 4.92 9.01 5.82
N HIS A 24 4.26 8.30 6.71
CA HIS A 24 3.70 6.98 6.47
C HIS A 24 2.25 7.03 6.89
N HIS A 25 1.37 6.40 6.12
CA HIS A 25 -0.01 6.20 6.52
C HIS A 25 -0.39 4.74 6.34
N LEU A 26 -1.31 4.30 7.18
CA LEU A 26 -1.91 2.99 7.14
C LEU A 26 -3.18 3.07 6.29
N GLY A 27 -3.35 2.12 5.39
CA GLY A 27 -4.56 1.97 4.63
C GLY A 27 -4.98 0.51 4.46
N THR A 28 -6.27 0.32 4.20
CA THR A 28 -6.86 -0.98 3.92
C THR A 28 -7.05 -1.12 2.42
N ILE A 29 -6.52 -2.17 1.82
CA ILE A 29 -6.61 -2.37 0.37
C ILE A 29 -8.05 -2.66 -0.04
N THR A 30 -8.58 -1.87 -0.97
CA THR A 30 -9.90 -2.06 -1.58
C THR A 30 -9.79 -2.71 -2.96
N ARG A 31 -8.68 -2.48 -3.69
CA ARG A 31 -8.47 -3.03 -5.03
C ARG A 31 -7.00 -3.20 -5.36
N VAL A 32 -6.68 -4.22 -6.15
CA VAL A 32 -5.35 -4.44 -6.76
C VAL A 32 -5.52 -4.72 -8.24
N TRP A 33 -4.73 -4.07 -9.09
CA TRP A 33 -4.75 -4.30 -10.55
C TRP A 33 -3.38 -4.08 -11.17
N HIS A 34 -3.21 -4.58 -12.40
CA HIS A 34 -2.00 -4.37 -13.19
C HIS A 34 -2.21 -3.20 -14.15
N ASP A 35 -1.30 -2.22 -14.15
CA ASP A 35 -1.27 -1.06 -15.05
C ASP A 35 0.03 -1.10 -15.87
N GLY A 36 -0.03 -1.62 -17.10
CA GLY A 36 1.14 -1.78 -17.97
C GLY A 36 2.11 -2.82 -17.43
N ASP A 37 3.17 -2.37 -16.75
CA ASP A 37 4.27 -3.15 -16.18
C ASP A 37 4.33 -3.14 -14.65
N ARG A 38 3.38 -2.46 -13.98
CA ARG A 38 3.39 -2.29 -12.52
C ARG A 38 2.07 -2.71 -11.89
N TRP A 39 2.17 -3.20 -10.66
CA TRP A 39 1.02 -3.39 -9.79
C TRP A 39 0.61 -2.08 -9.14
N MET A 40 -0.69 -1.83 -9.15
CA MET A 40 -1.34 -0.68 -8.55
C MET A 40 -2.30 -1.14 -7.44
N VAL A 41 -2.44 -0.30 -6.43
CA VAL A 41 -3.29 -0.56 -5.26
C VAL A 41 -4.19 0.65 -5.03
N GLU A 42 -5.46 0.38 -4.77
CA GLU A 42 -6.41 1.32 -4.18
C GLU A 42 -6.60 0.92 -2.72
N TYR A 43 -6.60 1.92 -1.85
CA TYR A 43 -6.75 1.71 -0.42
C TYR A 43 -7.52 2.84 0.24
N ASP A 44 -8.24 2.52 1.30
CA ASP A 44 -8.88 3.48 2.18
C ASP A 44 -7.84 4.13 3.08
N TYR A 45 -7.80 5.46 3.11
CA TYR A 45 -6.88 6.20 3.98
C TYR A 45 -7.39 6.12 5.42
N GLY A 46 -6.80 5.27 6.26
CA GLY A 46 -7.35 4.92 7.58
C GLY A 46 -7.56 6.10 8.56
N ALA A 47 -6.92 7.25 8.33
CA ALA A 47 -7.11 8.47 9.11
C ALA A 47 -8.12 9.48 8.50
N LEU A 48 -8.57 9.24 7.27
CA LEU A 48 -9.53 10.03 6.50
C LEU A 48 -10.49 9.01 5.88
N ALA A 49 -11.34 8.41 6.71
CA ALA A 49 -12.16 7.24 6.38
C ALA A 49 -13.08 7.39 5.14
N ASP A 50 -13.17 8.59 4.56
CA ASP A 50 -13.98 8.89 3.38
C ASP A 50 -13.16 9.11 2.09
N LYS A 51 -11.86 8.76 2.07
CA LYS A 51 -11.01 8.91 0.88
C LYS A 51 -10.28 7.63 0.52
N THR A 52 -10.62 7.09 -0.65
CA THR A 52 -9.77 6.13 -1.36
C THR A 52 -8.62 6.86 -2.07
N THR A 53 -7.48 6.20 -2.17
CA THR A 53 -6.33 6.69 -2.93
C THR A 53 -5.69 5.53 -3.69
N THR A 54 -5.12 5.85 -4.85
CA THR A 54 -4.35 4.90 -5.67
C THR A 54 -2.86 5.16 -5.54
N ALA A 55 -2.06 4.09 -5.50
CA ALA A 55 -0.61 4.17 -5.45
C ALA A 55 0.04 2.92 -6.07
N PRO A 56 1.31 3.01 -6.51
CA PRO A 56 2.09 1.83 -6.87
C PRO A 56 2.21 0.86 -5.69
N ALA A 57 2.02 -0.43 -5.95
CA ALA A 57 2.17 -1.48 -4.95
C ALA A 57 3.56 -1.49 -4.31
N ALA A 58 4.60 -1.05 -5.04
CA ALA A 58 5.97 -0.96 -4.56
C ALA A 58 6.19 0.15 -3.50
N GLU A 59 5.25 1.09 -3.35
CA GLU A 59 5.30 2.09 -2.27
C GLU A 59 4.72 1.57 -0.95
N MET A 60 4.07 0.40 -0.98
CA MET A 60 3.48 -0.24 0.18
C MET A 60 4.43 -1.21 0.84
N TYR A 61 4.29 -1.36 2.16
CA TYR A 61 5.05 -2.30 2.94
C TYR A 61 4.24 -2.72 4.18
N ARG A 62 4.40 -3.98 4.58
CA ARG A 62 3.93 -4.44 5.90
C ARG A 62 4.76 -3.70 6.94
N ALA A 63 4.15 -3.07 7.94
CA ALA A 63 4.93 -2.64 9.09
C ALA A 63 5.54 -3.89 9.73
N GLY A 64 6.86 -4.00 9.66
CA GLY A 64 7.61 -4.90 10.54
C GLY A 64 7.46 -4.47 12.01
N PRO A 65 8.00 -5.26 12.95
CA PRO A 65 7.79 -5.01 14.38
C PRO A 65 8.09 -3.55 14.76
N MET A 66 7.30 -2.99 15.67
CA MET A 66 7.64 -1.78 16.45
C MET A 66 8.88 -1.99 17.34
N THR A 67 9.85 -2.81 16.93
CA THR A 67 11.12 -2.94 17.63
C THR A 67 11.99 -1.77 17.22
N ARG A 68 11.99 -0.77 18.09
CA ARG A 68 13.09 0.16 18.34
C ARG A 68 14.43 -0.53 18.01
N PRO A 69 15.35 0.11 17.26
CA PRO A 69 16.74 -0.34 17.29
C PRO A 69 17.17 -0.34 18.76
N VAL A 70 17.67 -1.48 19.25
CA VAL A 70 18.47 -1.53 20.48
C VAL A 70 19.82 -0.89 20.22
#